data_AF-A0A8B7S457-F1
#
_entry.id   AF-A0A8B7S457-F1
#
_cell.length_a   1.000
_cell.length_b   1.000
_cell.length_c   1.000
_cell.angle_alpha   90.00
_cell.angle_beta   90.00
_cell.angle_gamma   90.00
#
_symmetry.space_group_name_H-M   'P 1'
#
loop_
_entity.id
_entity.type
_entity.pdbx_description
1 polymer ?
#
loop_
_entity_poly.entity_id
_entity_poly.type
_entity_poly.pdbx_seq_one_letter_code
_entity_poly.pdbx_strand_id
1 'polypeptide(L)'
;MLDVGKWPIFSLCSEEELQLIRQACVFGSAGNEVLYTTVNDEVFVLGTNCCGCLGLGDVQSTLEPRRLDSLNGKKIACLSYGSGPHIVLATTGTKALTRQKGIIRP
;
A
#
# COMPACT_ATOMS: atom_id res chain seq x y z
N MET A 1 -17.03 -9.81 -2.16
CA MET A 1 -15.66 -10.32 -2.00
C MET A 1 -14.81 -9.62 -3.04
N LEU A 2 -13.67 -9.02 -2.67
CA LEU A 2 -12.82 -8.32 -3.63
C LEU A 2 -12.06 -9.38 -4.45
N ASP A 3 -12.22 -9.36 -5.77
CA ASP A 3 -11.58 -10.32 -6.69
C ASP A 3 -10.13 -9.89 -7.01
N VAL A 4 -9.29 -9.84 -5.98
CA VAL A 4 -7.88 -9.41 -6.10
C VAL A 4 -6.98 -10.45 -6.76
N GLY A 5 -7.34 -11.74 -6.71
CA GLY A 5 -6.56 -12.83 -7.33
C GLY A 5 -6.46 -12.76 -8.86
N LYS A 6 -7.21 -11.86 -9.50
CA LYS A 6 -7.12 -11.59 -10.95
C LYS A 6 -5.92 -10.72 -11.32
N TRP A 7 -5.30 -10.06 -10.35
CA TRP A 7 -4.13 -9.22 -10.60
C TRP A 7 -2.85 -10.04 -10.48
N PRO A 8 -1.97 -10.02 -11.51
CA PRO A 8 -0.72 -10.79 -11.51
C PRO A 8 0.19 -10.50 -10.31
N ILE A 9 0.10 -9.30 -9.74
CA ILE A 9 0.91 -8.90 -8.61
C ILE A 9 0.63 -9.74 -7.35
N PHE A 10 -0.59 -10.27 -7.21
CA PHE A 10 -0.95 -11.15 -6.09
C PHE A 10 -0.76 -12.64 -6.39
N SER A 11 -0.22 -13.02 -7.55
CA SER A 11 -0.08 -14.43 -7.92
C SER A 11 0.87 -15.23 -7.01
N LEU A 12 1.71 -14.54 -6.24
CA LEU A 12 2.60 -15.15 -5.24
C LEU A 12 2.00 -15.15 -3.83
N CYS A 13 0.90 -14.44 -3.58
CA CYS A 13 0.25 -14.41 -2.28
C CYS A 13 -0.57 -15.69 -2.04
N SER A 14 -0.57 -16.18 -0.80
CA SER A 14 -1.41 -17.29 -0.37
C SER A 14 -2.89 -16.91 -0.38
N GLU A 15 -3.78 -17.88 -0.58
CA GLU A 15 -5.22 -17.65 -0.57
C GLU A 15 -5.72 -17.04 0.76
N GLU A 16 -5.10 -17.44 1.88
CA GLU A 16 -5.36 -16.87 3.20
C GLU A 16 -5.08 -15.35 3.26
N GLU A 17 -4.00 -14.89 2.63
CA GLU A 17 -3.68 -13.47 2.56
C GLU A 17 -4.68 -12.72 1.69
N LEU A 18 -5.04 -13.29 0.53
CA LEU A 18 -6.02 -12.69 -0.38
C LEU A 18 -7.38 -12.48 0.30
N GLN A 19 -7.81 -13.42 1.14
CA GLN A 19 -9.05 -13.31 1.91
C GLN A 19 -9.01 -12.21 2.97
N LEU A 20 -7.83 -11.87 3.48
CA LEU A 20 -7.65 -10.77 4.42
C LEU A 20 -7.71 -9.41 3.73
N ILE A 21 -7.50 -9.33 2.42
CA ILE A 21 -7.47 -8.05 1.69
C ILE A 21 -8.86 -7.42 1.68
N ARG A 22 -8.95 -6.26 2.35
CA ARG A 22 -10.14 -5.44 2.43
C ARG A 22 -10.20 -4.40 1.33
N GLN A 23 -9.06 -3.82 0.95
CA GLN A 23 -8.95 -2.84 -0.11
C GLN A 23 -7.54 -2.90 -0.70
N ALA A 24 -7.42 -2.83 -2.03
CA ALA A 24 -6.13 -2.77 -2.70
C ALA A 24 -6.11 -1.60 -3.69
N CYS A 25 -4.94 -0.99 -3.83
CA CYS A 25 -4.64 0.04 -4.80
C CYS A 25 -3.40 -0.41 -5.56
N VAL A 26 -3.62 -0.90 -6.79
CA VAL A 26 -2.55 -1.20 -7.74
C VAL A 26 -2.21 0.09 -8.47
N PHE A 27 -0.93 0.42 -8.55
CA PHE A 27 -0.42 1.65 -9.14
C PHE A 27 0.88 1.39 -9.91
N GLY A 28 1.45 2.47 -10.43
CA GLY A 28 2.62 2.44 -11.29
C GLY A 28 2.28 2.12 -12.75
N SER A 29 3.16 2.54 -13.66
CA SER A 29 2.89 2.50 -15.11
C SER A 29 2.69 1.10 -15.66
N ALA A 30 3.20 0.08 -14.96
CA ALA A 30 3.09 -1.32 -15.32
C ALA A 30 2.12 -2.11 -14.42
N GLY A 31 1.51 -1.48 -13.40
CA GLY A 31 0.68 -2.17 -12.40
C GLY A 31 1.47 -3.15 -11.54
N ASN A 32 2.77 -2.86 -11.32
CA ASN A 32 3.70 -3.73 -10.61
C ASN A 32 3.96 -3.26 -9.18
N GLU A 33 3.14 -2.35 -8.68
CA GLU A 33 3.18 -1.82 -7.34
C GLU A 33 1.77 -1.87 -6.76
N VAL A 34 1.65 -2.34 -5.53
CA VAL A 34 0.36 -2.39 -4.85
C VAL A 34 0.52 -2.03 -3.39
N LEU A 35 -0.46 -1.29 -2.90
CA LEU A 35 -0.68 -1.06 -1.49
C LEU A 35 -2.08 -1.52 -1.15
N TYR A 36 -2.20 -2.36 -0.14
CA TYR A 36 -3.48 -2.90 0.28
C TYR A 36 -3.62 -2.88 1.79
N THR A 37 -4.86 -2.87 2.23
CA THR A 37 -5.24 -2.96 3.64
C THR A 37 -5.95 -4.27 3.91
N THR A 38 -5.74 -4.80 5.12
CA THR A 38 -6.41 -6.01 5.56
C THR A 38 -7.64 -5.70 6.40
N VAL A 39 -8.45 -6.73 6.67
CA VAL A 39 -9.56 -6.66 7.63
C VAL A 39 -9.12 -6.36 9.07
N ASN A 40 -7.83 -6.54 9.39
CA ASN A 40 -7.23 -6.25 10.69
C ASN A 40 -6.74 -4.80 10.82
N ASP A 41 -7.09 -3.92 9.87
CA ASP A 41 -6.59 -2.55 9.78
C ASP A 41 -5.05 -2.47 9.65
N GLU A 42 -4.44 -3.50 9.06
CA GLU A 42 -3.01 -3.54 8.74
C GLU A 42 -2.81 -3.10 7.28
N VAL A 43 -1.68 -2.44 7.01
CA VAL A 43 -1.32 -1.98 5.67
C VAL A 43 -0.10 -2.75 5.19
N PHE A 44 -0.21 -3.27 3.97
CA PHE A 44 0.86 -4.01 3.31
C PHE A 44 1.16 -3.38 1.95
N VAL A 45 2.41 -3.53 1.54
CA VAL A 45 2.92 -3.08 0.25
C VAL A 45 3.68 -4.20 -0.44
N LEU A 46 3.60 -4.22 -1.75
CA LEU A 46 4.16 -5.27 -2.58
C LEU A 46 4.54 -4.67 -3.94
N GLY A 47 5.64 -5.15 -4.51
CA GLY A 47 6.06 -4.79 -5.86
C GLY A 47 7.34 -3.95 -5.94
N THR A 48 7.44 -3.18 -7.02
CA THR A 48 8.64 -2.40 -7.35
C THR A 48 8.79 -1.18 -6.45
N ASN A 49 9.98 -0.95 -5.90
CA ASN A 49 10.26 0.18 -5.00
C ASN A 49 11.48 1.01 -5.39
N CYS A 50 11.92 0.98 -6.65
CA CYS A 50 13.15 1.64 -7.08
C CYS A 50 13.19 3.17 -6.80
N CYS A 51 12.03 3.81 -6.66
CA CYS A 51 11.91 5.23 -6.33
C CYS A 51 11.49 5.50 -4.88
N GLY A 52 11.45 4.47 -4.02
CA GLY A 52 10.95 4.58 -2.65
C GLY A 52 9.43 4.82 -2.60
N CYS A 53 8.70 4.46 -3.66
CA CYS A 53 7.26 4.67 -3.78
C CYS A 53 6.47 3.91 -2.73
N LEU A 54 6.90 2.72 -2.29
CA LEU A 54 6.17 1.90 -1.32
C LEU A 54 6.13 2.50 0.10
N GLY A 55 6.95 3.52 0.38
CA GLY A 55 6.92 4.21 1.68
C GLY A 55 7.56 3.45 2.84
N LEU A 56 8.34 2.39 2.56
CA LEU A 56 9.06 1.58 3.54
C LEU A 56 10.24 2.31 4.20
N GLY A 57 10.63 3.49 3.69
CA GLY A 57 11.84 4.20 4.10
C GLY A 57 13.10 3.71 3.38
N ASP A 58 12.96 2.75 2.47
CA ASP A 58 14.00 2.22 1.59
C ASP A 58 13.55 2.25 0.12
N VAL A 59 14.43 1.78 -0.77
CA VAL A 59 14.19 1.64 -2.22
C VAL A 59 14.23 0.17 -2.68
N GLN A 60 14.04 -0.77 -1.77
CA GLN A 60 14.10 -2.20 -2.06
C GLN A 60 12.74 -2.72 -2.53
N SER A 61 12.70 -3.24 -3.75
CA SER A 61 11.53 -3.95 -4.28
C SER A 61 11.29 -5.25 -3.51
N THR A 62 10.02 -5.66 -3.39
CA THR A 62 9.62 -6.87 -2.68
C THR A 62 8.59 -7.65 -3.48
N LEU A 63 8.79 -8.97 -3.59
CA LEU A 63 7.84 -9.91 -4.18
C LEU A 63 6.94 -10.57 -3.12
N GLU A 64 7.29 -10.37 -1.86
CA GLU A 64 6.50 -10.79 -0.71
C GLU A 64 5.85 -9.56 -0.06
N PRO A 65 4.62 -9.66 0.45
CA PRO A 65 4.00 -8.57 1.18
C PRO A 65 4.85 -8.09 2.35
N ARG A 66 5.15 -6.79 2.37
CA ARG A 66 5.78 -6.14 3.52
C ARG A 66 4.78 -5.29 4.26
N ARG A 67 4.71 -5.51 5.57
CA ARG A 67 3.90 -4.68 6.46
C ARG A 67 4.48 -3.27 6.54
N LEU A 68 3.62 -2.28 6.51
CA LEU A 68 3.98 -0.88 6.70
C LEU A 68 3.71 -0.45 8.15
N ASP A 69 4.67 -0.68 9.03
CA ASP A 69 4.53 -0.44 10.48
C ASP A 69 4.18 1.00 10.85
N SER A 70 4.58 1.96 10.00
CA SER A 70 4.28 3.39 10.17
C SER A 70 2.77 3.71 10.19
N LEU A 71 1.94 2.80 9.68
CA LEU A 71 0.48 2.93 9.60
C LEU A 71 -0.25 1.88 10.43
N ASN A 72 0.48 1.11 11.25
CA ASN A 72 -0.14 0.11 12.09
C ASN A 72 -1.16 0.75 13.06
N GLY A 73 -2.36 0.16 13.15
CA GLY A 73 -3.45 0.66 13.98
C GLY A 73 -4.20 1.88 13.43
N LYS A 74 -3.94 2.29 12.17
CA LYS A 74 -4.66 3.37 11.50
C LYS A 74 -5.63 2.81 10.48
N LYS A 75 -6.93 3.04 10.70
CA LYS A 75 -7.97 2.63 9.76
C LYS A 75 -7.97 3.50 8.50
N ILE A 76 -7.38 2.97 7.44
CA ILE A 76 -7.28 3.65 6.14
C ILE A 76 -8.68 3.75 5.50
N ALA A 77 -9.06 4.98 5.17
CA ALA A 77 -10.31 5.35 4.50
C ALA A 77 -10.16 5.34 2.98
N CYS A 78 -9.06 5.91 2.47
CA CYS A 78 -8.85 6.14 1.05
C CYS A 78 -7.38 5.95 0.68
N LEU A 79 -7.14 5.43 -0.52
CA LEU A 79 -5.84 5.23 -1.13
C LEU A 79 -5.78 6.07 -2.42
N SER A 80 -4.68 6.80 -2.65
CA SER A 80 -4.44 7.54 -3.88
C SER A 80 -2.95 7.54 -4.21
N TYR A 81 -2.61 7.63 -5.48
CA TYR A 81 -1.24 7.73 -5.95
C TYR A 81 -1.15 8.80 -7.04
N GLY A 82 0.03 9.42 -7.17
CA GLY A 82 0.33 10.46 -8.15
C GLY A 82 1.48 10.09 -9.08
N SER A 83 1.83 11.02 -9.97
CA SER A 83 3.03 10.91 -10.80
C SER A 83 4.28 11.14 -9.94
N GLY A 84 5.23 10.20 -9.96
CA GLY A 84 6.41 10.19 -9.08
C GLY A 84 6.24 9.26 -7.86
N PRO A 85 7.15 9.27 -6.88
CA PRO A 85 7.04 8.45 -5.68
C PRO A 85 6.04 9.10 -4.72
N HIS A 86 4.77 9.18 -5.09
CA HIS A 86 3.74 9.86 -4.29
C HIS A 86 2.56 8.92 -4.05
N ILE A 87 2.52 8.34 -2.85
CA ILE A 87 1.34 7.65 -2.34
C ILE A 87 0.69 8.50 -1.24
N VAL A 88 -0.64 8.60 -1.28
CA VAL A 88 -1.47 9.29 -0.30
C VAL A 88 -2.49 8.34 0.31
N LEU A 89 -2.54 8.33 1.64
CA LEU A 89 -3.32 7.46 2.48
C LEU A 89 -4.14 8.33 3.44
N ALA A 90 -5.46 8.31 3.27
CA ALA A 90 -6.37 8.96 4.18
C ALA A 90 -6.77 7.97 5.28
N THR A 91 -6.74 8.38 6.55
CA THR A 91 -7.19 7.57 7.70
C THR A 91 -8.51 8.14 8.23
N THR A 92 -9.43 7.28 8.70
CA THR A 92 -10.78 7.65 9.19
C THR A 92 -10.81 8.46 10.51
N GLY A 93 -9.68 8.85 11.08
CA GLY A 93 -9.60 9.71 12.27
C GLY A 93 -8.94 11.05 11.97
N THR A 94 -9.73 12.07 11.60
CA THR A 94 -9.44 13.53 11.59
C THR A 94 -8.07 14.06 11.10
N LYS A 95 -7.17 13.23 10.56
CA LYS A 95 -5.87 13.62 10.00
C LYS A 95 -5.56 12.73 8.80
N ALA A 96 -5.82 13.27 7.60
CA ALA A 96 -5.20 12.77 6.38
C ALA A 96 -3.69 13.13 6.44
N LEU A 97 -2.81 12.14 6.32
CA LEU A 97 -1.37 12.33 6.39
C LEU A 97 -0.72 11.42 5.35
N THR A 98 -0.34 11.99 4.21
CA THR A 98 0.84 11.51 3.47
C THR A 98 1.36 12.58 2.51
N ARG A 99 2.67 12.76 2.51
CA ARG A 99 3.42 13.52 1.50
C ARG A 99 4.77 12.84 1.30
N GLN A 100 4.97 12.13 0.20
CA GLN A 100 6.33 11.71 -0.15
C GLN A 100 7.03 12.84 -0.90
N LYS A 101 7.46 13.85 -0.14
CA LYS A 101 8.75 14.57 -0.23
C LYS A 101 8.57 15.81 0.64
N GLY A 102 9.24 15.77 1.79
CA GLY A 102 9.12 16.78 2.84
C GLY A 102 8.03 16.41 3.84
N ILE A 103 8.50 15.92 4.99
CA ILE A 103 7.87 15.96 6.31
C ILE A 103 6.73 17.00 6.36
N ILE A 104 5.47 16.57 6.43
CA ILE A 104 4.40 17.43 6.94
C ILE A 104 4.41 17.27 8.45
N ARG A 105 5.14 18.17 9.12
CA ARG A 105 4.83 18.51 10.51
C ARG A 105 3.70 19.55 10.48
N PRO A 106 2.82 19.58 11.50
CA PRO A 106 1.92 20.71 11.69
C PRO A 106 2.70 22.02 11.81
#